data_AF-A0A414WRF4-F1
#
_entry.id   AF-A0A414WRF4-F1
#
_cell.length_a   1.000
_cell.length_b   1.000
_cell.length_c   1.000
_cell.angle_alpha   90.00
_cell.angle_beta   90.00
_cell.angle_gamma   90.00
#
_symmetry.space_group_name_H-M   'P 1'
#
loop_
_entity.id
_entity.type
_entity.pdbx_description
1 polymer ?
#
loop_
_entity_poly.entity_id
_entity_poly.type
_entity_poly.pdbx_seq_one_letter_code
_entity_poly.pdbx_strand_id
1 'polypeptide(L)'
;MNIEDVKQIPIADYLHSLGYSPVKQQGNGLWYKSPLREEHEPSFKVNTDRNLWYDFGAGKGGNIIALAKELYCSDSLPYLLNRIAEQTPHVRPVSFSFPQRRTEPSFQHLEVRDLIHPALLRYLQGRGINVELAKRECKELHFTNNGR
;
A
#
# COMPACT_ATOMS: atom_id res chain seq x y z
N MET A 1 -24.41 0.68 17.80
CA MET A 1 -22.98 0.34 17.82
C MET A 1 -22.21 1.60 18.18
N ASN A 2 -21.21 1.54 19.06
CA ASN A 2 -20.40 2.72 19.40
C ASN A 2 -19.23 2.88 18.41
N ILE A 3 -18.54 4.02 18.43
CA ILE A 3 -17.44 4.34 17.50
C ILE A 3 -16.25 3.40 17.68
N GLU A 4 -15.95 3.00 18.91
CA GLU A 4 -14.79 2.14 19.20
C GLU A 4 -15.04 0.71 18.71
N ASP A 5 -16.26 0.17 18.88
CA ASP A 5 -16.66 -1.13 18.35
C ASP A 5 -16.50 -1.16 16.82
N VAL A 6 -16.97 -0.12 16.14
CA VAL A 6 -16.88 0.00 14.68
C VAL A 6 -15.43 -0.03 14.21
N LYS A 7 -14.52 0.69 14.88
CA LYS A 7 -13.10 0.73 14.50
C LYS A 7 -12.39 -0.63 14.61
N GLN A 8 -12.94 -1.57 15.39
CA GLN A 8 -12.41 -2.93 15.50
C GLN A 8 -12.86 -3.85 14.36
N ILE A 9 -13.86 -3.47 13.58
CA ILE A 9 -14.30 -4.25 12.42
C ILE A 9 -13.17 -4.31 11.39
N PRO A 10 -12.67 -5.51 11.03
CA PRO A 10 -11.62 -5.63 10.03
C PRO A 10 -12.10 -5.11 8.67
N ILE A 11 -11.38 -4.13 8.11
CA ILE A 11 -11.73 -3.52 6.83
C ILE A 11 -11.72 -4.57 5.71
N ALA A 12 -10.83 -5.56 5.79
CA ALA A 12 -10.76 -6.64 4.81
C ALA A 12 -12.06 -7.46 4.76
N ASP A 13 -12.59 -7.83 5.93
CA ASP A 13 -13.85 -8.59 6.05
C ASP A 13 -15.05 -7.72 5.63
N TYR A 14 -15.04 -6.44 6.01
CA TYR A 14 -16.08 -5.48 5.62
C TYR A 14 -16.13 -5.25 4.10
N LEU A 15 -14.98 -5.10 3.46
CA LEU A 15 -14.91 -5.00 2.00
C LEU A 15 -15.39 -6.29 1.33
N HIS A 16 -15.08 -7.44 1.90
CA HIS A 16 -15.54 -8.72 1.39
C HIS A 16 -17.06 -8.87 1.48
N SER A 17 -17.69 -8.43 2.58
CA SER A 17 -19.15 -8.45 2.71
C SER A 17 -19.84 -7.53 1.70
N LEU A 18 -19.15 -6.49 1.23
CA LEU A 18 -19.60 -5.61 0.14
C LEU A 18 -19.30 -6.16 -1.27
N GLY A 19 -18.68 -7.33 -1.37
CA GLY A 19 -18.35 -7.98 -2.65
C GLY A 19 -16.98 -7.63 -3.23
N TYR A 20 -16.15 -6.86 -2.51
CA TYR A 20 -14.79 -6.55 -2.96
C TYR A 20 -13.82 -7.64 -2.51
N SER A 21 -13.00 -8.12 -3.45
CA SER A 21 -11.93 -9.08 -3.17
C SER A 21 -10.56 -8.49 -3.52
N PRO A 22 -9.54 -8.73 -2.69
CA PRO A 22 -8.19 -8.29 -2.98
C PRO A 22 -7.62 -9.04 -4.18
N VAL A 23 -6.84 -8.33 -4.99
CA VAL A 23 -6.19 -8.84 -6.20
C VAL A 23 -4.81 -9.44 -5.92
N LYS A 24 -4.14 -8.97 -4.86
CA LYS A 24 -2.82 -9.45 -4.42
C LYS A 24 -2.59 -9.10 -2.96
N GLN A 25 -1.68 -9.84 -2.33
CA GLN A 25 -1.16 -9.55 -1.00
C GLN A 25 0.34 -9.29 -1.06
N GLN A 26 0.81 -8.30 -0.31
CA GLN A 26 2.22 -8.01 -0.11
C GLN A 26 2.46 -7.72 1.37
N GLY A 27 3.08 -8.66 2.08
CA GLY A 27 3.18 -8.61 3.54
C GLY A 27 1.80 -8.56 4.19
N ASN A 28 1.60 -7.58 5.09
CA ASN A 28 0.31 -7.26 5.73
C ASN A 28 -0.62 -6.37 4.87
N GLY A 29 -0.24 -6.11 3.61
CA GLY A 29 -0.99 -5.27 2.69
C GLY A 29 -1.83 -6.06 1.71
N LEU A 30 -3.15 -6.00 1.84
CA LEU A 30 -4.09 -6.46 0.83
C LEU A 30 -4.34 -5.33 -0.17
N TRP A 31 -4.16 -5.62 -1.46
CA TRP A 31 -4.37 -4.67 -2.54
C TRP A 31 -5.67 -4.97 -3.28
N TYR A 32 -6.42 -3.92 -3.61
CA TYR A 32 -7.72 -3.96 -4.27
C TYR A 32 -7.72 -3.00 -5.45
N LYS A 33 -8.59 -3.25 -6.42
CA LYS A 33 -9.10 -2.15 -7.23
C LYS A 33 -9.91 -1.23 -6.33
N SER A 34 -9.76 0.08 -6.51
CA SER A 34 -10.41 1.07 -5.68
C SER A 34 -11.93 0.85 -5.68
N PRO A 35 -12.55 0.73 -4.50
CA PRO A 35 -14.01 0.68 -4.42
C PRO A 35 -14.64 2.07 -4.61
N LEU A 36 -13.82 3.13 -4.67
CA LEU A 36 -14.25 4.53 -4.73
C LEU A 36 -14.32 5.08 -6.16
N ARG A 37 -13.66 4.41 -7.12
CA ARG A 37 -13.55 4.85 -8.51
C ARG A 37 -13.21 3.69 -9.43
N GLU A 38 -13.51 3.84 -10.71
CA GLU A 38 -13.08 2.88 -11.70
C GLU A 38 -11.57 2.96 -11.95
N GLU A 39 -10.90 1.80 -11.99
CA GLU A 39 -9.48 1.74 -12.31
C GLU A 39 -9.06 0.42 -12.98
N HIS A 40 -7.98 0.52 -13.77
CA HIS A 40 -7.34 -0.64 -14.37
C HIS A 40 -6.36 -1.30 -13.40
N GLU A 41 -5.43 -0.52 -12.86
CA GLU A 41 -4.38 -0.98 -11.95
C GLU A 41 -4.78 -0.82 -10.48
N PRO A 42 -4.65 -1.86 -9.64
CA PRO A 42 -4.96 -1.80 -8.23
C PRO A 42 -4.13 -0.77 -7.46
N SER A 43 -4.79 0.18 -6.81
CA SER A 43 -4.15 1.26 -6.05
C SER A 43 -4.66 1.40 -4.62
N PHE A 44 -5.67 0.63 -4.24
CA PHE A 44 -6.25 0.66 -2.90
C PHE A 44 -5.61 -0.41 -2.01
N LYS A 45 -5.02 0.01 -0.89
CA LYS A 45 -4.33 -0.88 0.04
C LYS A 45 -5.02 -0.89 1.40
N VAL A 46 -5.31 -2.08 1.90
CA VAL A 46 -5.71 -2.31 3.30
C VAL A 46 -4.52 -2.90 4.04
N ASN A 47 -4.10 -2.27 5.14
CA ASN A 47 -3.14 -2.82 6.07
C ASN A 47 -3.89 -3.59 7.17
N THR A 48 -3.71 -4.90 7.23
CA THR A 48 -4.43 -5.78 8.16
C THR A 48 -4.00 -5.60 9.61
N ASP A 49 -2.74 -5.26 9.87
CA ASP A 49 -2.21 -5.12 11.24
C ASP A 49 -2.70 -3.83 11.90
N ARG A 50 -2.77 -2.75 11.11
CA ARG A 50 -3.21 -1.43 11.58
C ARG A 50 -4.71 -1.22 11.43
N ASN A 51 -5.39 -2.09 10.69
CA ASN A 51 -6.78 -1.94 10.26
C ASN A 51 -7.05 -0.56 9.63
N LEU A 52 -6.19 -0.16 8.69
CA LEU A 52 -6.30 1.12 7.97
C LEU A 52 -6.25 0.88 6.47
N TRP A 53 -6.90 1.75 5.71
CA TRP A 53 -6.85 1.76 4.26
C TRP A 53 -6.21 3.02 3.70
N TYR A 54 -5.69 2.91 2.48
CA TYR A 54 -5.20 4.04 1.69
C TYR A 54 -5.39 3.77 0.19
N ASP A 55 -6.00 4.71 -0.52
CA ASP A 55 -6.07 4.74 -1.99
C ASP A 55 -4.97 5.66 -2.52
N PHE A 56 -3.97 5.08 -3.18
CA PHE A 56 -2.84 5.83 -3.73
C PHE A 56 -3.22 6.70 -4.93
N GLY A 57 -4.24 6.35 -5.70
CA GLY A 57 -4.67 7.19 -6.83
C GLY A 57 -5.61 8.32 -6.42
N ALA A 58 -6.36 8.18 -5.32
CA ALA A 58 -7.18 9.26 -4.77
C ALA A 58 -6.46 10.12 -3.70
N GLY A 59 -5.35 9.62 -3.13
CA GLY A 59 -4.65 10.29 -2.04
C GLY A 59 -5.45 10.34 -0.72
N LYS A 60 -6.31 9.34 -0.51
CA LYS A 60 -7.23 9.27 0.64
C LYS A 60 -6.96 8.02 1.47
N GLY A 61 -7.29 8.06 2.76
CA GLY A 61 -7.17 6.91 3.62
C GLY A 61 -7.70 7.16 5.02
N GLY A 62 -7.69 6.11 5.84
CA GLY A 62 -8.13 6.18 7.23
C GLY A 62 -8.64 4.86 7.75
N ASN A 63 -9.50 4.93 8.76
CA ASN A 63 -10.19 3.78 9.33
C ASN A 63 -11.48 3.47 8.56
N ILE A 64 -12.26 2.49 9.04
CA ILE A 64 -13.52 2.07 8.43
C ILE A 64 -14.57 3.20 8.35
N ILE A 65 -14.57 4.16 9.27
CA ILE A 65 -15.51 5.29 9.24
C ILE A 65 -15.13 6.24 8.10
N ALA A 66 -13.83 6.53 7.94
CA ALA A 66 -13.33 7.29 6.80
C ALA A 66 -13.61 6.56 5.48
N LEU A 67 -13.54 5.22 5.45
CA LEU A 67 -13.93 4.42 4.28
C LEU A 67 -15.42 4.59 3.97
N ALA A 68 -16.28 4.44 4.98
CA ALA A 68 -17.73 4.54 4.82
C ALA A 68 -18.14 5.94 4.34
N LYS A 69 -17.49 7.00 4.82
CA LYS A 69 -17.67 8.37 4.33
C LYS A 69 -17.45 8.46 2.82
N GLU A 70 -16.39 7.84 2.32
CA GLU A 70 -16.06 7.86 0.89
C GLU A 70 -16.98 6.95 0.07
N LEU A 71 -17.37 5.77 0.59
CA LEU A 71 -18.28 4.85 -0.09
C LEU A 71 -19.72 5.38 -0.20
N TYR A 72 -20.19 6.07 0.84
CA TYR A 72 -21.57 6.56 0.91
C TYR A 72 -21.70 8.07 0.68
N CYS A 73 -20.59 8.75 0.36
CA CYS A 73 -20.53 10.19 0.08
C CYS A 73 -21.28 11.05 1.13
N SER A 74 -21.06 10.76 2.42
CA SER A 74 -21.80 11.39 3.52
C SER A 74 -20.90 11.72 4.71
N ASP A 75 -21.12 12.89 5.30
CA ASP A 75 -20.44 13.34 6.52
C ASP A 75 -21.24 13.05 7.81
N SER A 76 -22.46 12.53 7.69
CA SER A 76 -23.32 12.25 8.84
C SER A 76 -22.86 11.01 9.59
N LEU A 77 -22.17 11.19 10.72
CA LEU A 77 -21.71 10.09 11.55
C LEU A 77 -22.81 9.09 11.94
N PRO A 78 -24.01 9.50 12.41
CA PRO A 78 -25.08 8.55 12.74
C PRO A 78 -25.49 7.69 11.52
N TYR A 79 -25.56 8.31 10.34
CA TYR A 79 -25.87 7.60 9.10
C TYR A 79 -24.78 6.58 8.75
N LEU A 80 -23.51 6.99 8.79
CA LEU A 80 -22.39 6.10 8.49
C LEU A 80 -22.33 4.90 9.46
N LEU A 81 -22.51 5.13 10.75
CA LEU A 81 -22.53 4.08 11.76
C LEU A 81 -23.68 3.09 11.52
N ASN A 82 -24.86 3.57 11.13
CA ASN A 82 -25.99 2.69 10.78
C ASN A 82 -25.66 1.83 9.56
N ARG A 83 -25.09 2.41 8.50
CA ARG A 83 -24.71 1.65 7.29
C ARG A 83 -23.68 0.56 7.57
N ILE A 84 -22.72 0.83 8.45
CA ILE A 84 -21.73 -0.17 8.87
C ILE A 84 -22.40 -1.25 9.72
N ALA A 85 -23.27 -0.86 10.65
CA ALA A 85 -24.00 -1.80 11.51
C ALA A 85 -24.91 -2.75 10.72
N GLU A 86 -25.58 -2.25 9.68
CA GLU A 86 -26.41 -3.07 8.76
C GLU A 86 -25.59 -4.14 8.04
N GLN A 87 -24.33 -3.87 7.72
CA GLN A 87 -23.44 -4.82 7.04
C GLN A 87 -22.74 -5.76 8.01
N THR A 88 -22.59 -5.39 9.29
CA THR A 88 -21.84 -6.16 10.30
C THR A 88 -22.27 -7.64 10.42
N PRO A 89 -23.57 -8.02 10.34
CA PRO A 89 -23.98 -9.43 10.37
C PRO A 89 -23.43 -10.28 9.21
N HIS A 90 -23.02 -9.64 8.11
CA HIS A 90 -22.43 -10.29 6.94
C HIS A 90 -20.91 -10.27 6.97
N VAL A 91 -20.31 -9.51 7.88
CA VAL A 91 -18.86 -9.48 8.09
C VAL A 91 -18.45 -10.78 8.77
N ARG A 92 -17.69 -11.60 8.04
CA ARG A 92 -17.12 -12.85 8.55
C ARG A 92 -15.62 -12.83 8.31
N PRO A 93 -14.81 -13.38 9.23
CA PRO A 93 -13.39 -13.54 9.01
C PRO A 93 -13.13 -14.25 7.68
N VAL A 94 -12.44 -13.58 6.76
CA VAL A 94 -12.09 -14.16 5.47
C VAL A 94 -10.58 -14.35 5.36
N SER A 95 -10.18 -15.50 4.81
CA SER A 95 -8.80 -15.77 4.45
C SER A 95 -8.67 -15.77 2.94
N PHE A 96 -7.74 -14.98 2.41
CA PHE A 96 -7.46 -14.91 0.98
C PHE A 96 -6.22 -15.77 0.67
N SER A 97 -6.34 -16.66 -0.31
CA SER A 97 -5.23 -17.47 -0.78
C SER A 97 -4.66 -16.85 -2.05
N PHE A 98 -3.40 -16.41 -1.98
CA PHE A 98 -2.66 -15.91 -3.14
C PHE A 98 -1.55 -16.88 -3.50
N PRO A 99 -1.26 -17.08 -4.79
CA PRO A 99 -0.04 -17.77 -5.20
C PRO A 99 1.16 -17.04 -4.60
N GLN A 100 1.86 -17.69 -3.67
CA GLN A 100 3.14 -17.19 -3.18
C GLN A 100 4.12 -17.18 -4.36
N ARG A 101 4.32 -16.01 -4.97
CA ARG A 101 5.50 -15.80 -5.80
C ARG A 101 6.69 -15.95 -4.86
N ARG A 102 7.60 -16.88 -5.20
CA ARG A 102 8.88 -17.01 -4.49
C ARG A 102 9.48 -15.62 -4.42
N THR A 103 9.71 -15.13 -3.21
CA THR A 103 10.57 -13.97 -2.99
C THR A 103 11.96 -14.40 -3.40
N GLU A 104 12.28 -14.24 -4.67
CA GLU A 104 13.68 -14.26 -5.07
C GLU A 104 14.40 -13.15 -4.28
N PRO A 105 15.64 -13.38 -3.83
CA PRO A 105 16.36 -12.37 -3.07
C PRO A 105 16.47 -11.09 -3.91
N SER A 106 15.80 -10.03 -3.44
CA SER A 106 15.96 -8.68 -3.97
C SER A 106 17.38 -8.22 -3.67
N PHE A 107 18.13 -7.82 -4.71
CA PHE A 107 19.55 -7.45 -4.65
C PHE A 107 20.49 -8.49 -4.00
N GLN A 108 21.23 -9.20 -4.85
CA GLN A 108 22.28 -10.14 -4.47
C GLN A 108 23.65 -9.56 -4.80
N HIS A 109 24.71 -10.11 -4.20
CA HIS A 109 26.10 -9.67 -4.45
C HIS A 109 26.29 -8.16 -4.28
N LEU A 110 25.74 -7.61 -3.19
CA LEU A 110 25.82 -6.17 -2.94
C LEU A 110 27.25 -5.79 -2.55
N GLU A 111 27.86 -4.93 -3.36
CA GLU A 111 29.18 -4.36 -3.12
C GLU A 111 29.11 -2.85 -3.07
N VAL A 112 29.63 -2.27 -1.99
CA VAL A 112 29.78 -0.83 -1.81
C VAL A 112 31.18 -0.44 -2.27
N ARG A 113 31.27 0.50 -3.21
CA ARG A 113 32.55 0.98 -3.76
C ARG A 113 32.59 2.51 -3.76
N ASP A 114 33.79 3.06 -3.90
CA ASP A 114 33.95 4.50 -4.11
C ASP A 114 33.29 4.93 -5.42
N LEU A 115 32.70 6.12 -5.45
CA LEU A 115 32.02 6.64 -6.61
C LEU A 115 33.02 6.94 -7.75
N ILE A 116 33.09 6.04 -8.72
CA ILE A 116 34.02 6.12 -9.85
C ILE A 116 33.33 5.96 -11.21
N HIS A 117 32.12 5.40 -11.25
CA HIS A 117 31.46 5.02 -12.49
C HIS A 117 31.11 6.26 -13.34
N PRO A 118 31.61 6.37 -14.59
CA PRO A 118 31.47 7.57 -15.41
C PRO A 118 30.01 8.02 -15.63
N ALA A 119 29.08 7.07 -15.77
CA ALA A 119 27.67 7.38 -15.95
C ALA A 119 27.03 8.04 -14.71
N LEU A 120 27.42 7.61 -13.50
CA LEU A 120 26.93 8.19 -12.24
C LEU A 120 27.51 9.59 -12.06
N LEU A 121 28.81 9.77 -12.32
CA LEU A 121 29.47 11.08 -12.28
C LEU A 121 28.83 12.06 -13.27
N ARG A 122 28.57 11.62 -14.51
CA ARG A 122 27.91 12.45 -15.53
C ARG A 122 26.49 12.82 -15.12
N TYR A 123 25.74 11.89 -14.53
CA TYR A 123 24.39 12.15 -14.04
C TYR A 123 24.38 13.23 -12.96
N LEU A 124 25.26 13.11 -11.96
CA LEU A 124 25.39 14.07 -10.86
C LEU A 124 25.79 15.45 -11.37
N GLN A 125 26.78 15.51 -12.27
CA GLN A 125 27.19 16.76 -12.89
C GLN A 125 26.05 17.42 -13.69
N GLY A 126 25.28 16.64 -14.44
CA GLY A 126 24.09 17.13 -15.15
C GLY A 126 22.98 17.67 -14.24
N ARG A 127 22.98 17.27 -12.96
CA ARG A 127 22.09 17.81 -11.91
C ARG A 127 22.71 18.99 -11.15
N GLY A 128 23.87 19.48 -11.57
CA GLY A 128 24.58 20.60 -10.95
C GLY A 128 25.30 20.24 -9.64
N ILE A 129 25.51 18.96 -9.37
CA ILE A 129 26.17 18.49 -8.14
C ILE A 129 27.70 18.51 -8.35
N ASN A 130 28.42 19.10 -7.41
CA ASN A 130 29.88 19.12 -7.44
C ASN A 130 30.44 17.69 -7.32
N VAL A 131 31.27 17.29 -8.28
CA VAL A 131 31.80 15.92 -8.37
C VAL A 131 32.71 15.57 -7.21
N GLU A 132 33.52 16.51 -6.73
CA GLU A 132 34.43 16.27 -5.61
C GLU A 132 33.67 16.05 -4.30
N LEU A 133 32.64 16.87 -4.07
CA LEU A 133 31.72 16.69 -2.95
C LEU A 133 31.00 15.33 -3.06
N ALA A 134 30.50 14.98 -4.25
CA ALA A 134 29.82 13.70 -4.45
C ALA A 134 30.74 12.50 -4.21
N LYS A 135 32.00 12.54 -4.62
CA LYS A 135 32.96 11.46 -4.35
C LYS A 135 33.27 11.29 -2.87
N ARG A 136 33.26 12.37 -2.11
CA ARG A 136 33.47 12.35 -0.65
C ARG A 136 32.26 11.78 0.09
N GLU A 137 31.06 12.21 -0.28
CA GLU A 137 29.83 11.94 0.46
C GLU A 137 29.05 10.71 -0.06
N CYS A 138 29.29 10.27 -1.29
CA CYS A 138 28.56 9.17 -1.90
C CYS A 138 29.44 7.94 -2.16
N LYS A 139 28.78 6.78 -2.18
CA LYS A 139 29.33 5.50 -2.64
C LYS A 139 28.49 5.00 -3.81
N GLU A 140 29.08 4.20 -4.68
CA GLU A 140 28.33 3.46 -5.69
C GLU A 140 28.07 2.02 -5.21
N LEU A 141 26.92 1.48 -5.61
CA LEU A 141 26.49 0.13 -5.26
C LEU A 141 26.47 -0.73 -6.52
N HIS A 142 27.11 -1.88 -6.44
CA HIS A 142 27.04 -2.94 -7.45
C HIS A 142 26.21 -4.07 -6.86
N PHE A 143 25.27 -4.62 -7.63
CA PHE A 143 24.44 -5.73 -7.22
C PHE A 143 23.93 -6.48 -8.45
N THR A 144 23.45 -7.69 -8.24
CA THR A 144 22.67 -8.45 -9.22
C THR A 144 21.21 -8.51 -8.75
N ASN A 145 20.26 -8.18 -9.61
CA ASN A 145 18.82 -8.23 -9.32
C ASN A 145 18.14 -9.23 -10.26
N ASN A 146 17.54 -10.29 -9.71
CA ASN A 146 16.92 -11.38 -10.49
C ASN A 146 17.88 -11.97 -11.56
N GLY A 147 19.16 -12.15 -11.21
CA GLY A 147 20.19 -12.70 -12.10
C GLY A 147 20.69 -11.76 -13.20
N ARG A 148 20.39 -10.45 -13.12
CA ARG A 148 20.89 -9.40 -14.02
C ARG A 148 21.60 -8.28 -13.30
#